data_AF-A0A354WBA8-F1
#
_entry.id   AF-A0A354WBA8-F1
#
_cell.length_a   1.000
_cell.length_b   1.000
_cell.length_c   1.000
_cell.angle_alpha   90.00
_cell.angle_beta   90.00
_cell.angle_gamma   90.00
#
_symmetry.space_group_name_H-M   'P 1'
#
loop_
_entity.id
_entity.type
_entity.pdbx_description
1 polymer ?
#
loop_
_entity_poly.entity_id
_entity_poly.type
_entity_poly.pdbx_seq_one_letter_code
_entity_poly.pdbx_strand_id
1 'polypeptide(L)'
;MNQTVILILAFAYLLGLLVGVIPGGNYAILGLGIILAIATALQQLYQQKQSRQARIKQFTHQKQTRKDALTDPIEFAAKVPKITRPKFPFWVWLLAGITAFLASVYLQIRTPQPAANDISQLIINSGNSQDLLITVRGEVSSIPRLTRSGRGQFWLEVNQVNEITNNNTPISVSKDVSGLVYVTVPLLKATGLYPGESIAITGSLYKPQPPSNPGGFDFQNYLAQQGSFTGLRGRYISHDDSQPPPWGLWKIRQRITRAQAQLLGVPNGSLLSAMVLGRLAVDLPYDIRDIFVQVGLAHILAASGFQVSFLLGIILAITQKFSPKVRFSLGLLTLLIYLGLT
;
A
#
# COMPACT_ATOMS: atom_id res chain seq x y z
N MET A 1 -4.63 -14.49 28.77
CA MET A 1 -4.58 -14.59 27.30
C MET A 1 -3.29 -15.32 26.94
N ASN A 2 -3.36 -16.56 26.46
CA ASN A 2 -2.19 -17.46 26.40
C ASN A 2 -1.22 -17.01 25.31
N GLN A 3 0.04 -16.74 25.69
CA GLN A 3 1.14 -16.31 24.80
C GLN A 3 1.32 -17.24 23.59
N THR A 4 0.98 -18.52 23.74
CA THR A 4 1.04 -19.53 22.68
C THR A 4 0.07 -19.24 21.52
N VAL A 5 -1.09 -18.65 21.78
CA VAL A 5 -2.07 -18.29 20.73
C VAL A 5 -1.55 -17.12 19.89
N ILE A 6 -0.91 -16.14 20.54
CA ILE A 6 -0.27 -15.02 19.86
C ILE A 6 0.86 -15.53 18.97
N LEU A 7 1.66 -16.48 19.46
CA LEU A 7 2.76 -17.09 18.69
C LEU A 7 2.26 -17.88 17.48
N ILE A 8 1.18 -18.65 17.61
CA ILE A 8 0.60 -19.42 16.50
C ILE A 8 0.01 -18.48 15.44
N LEU A 9 -0.73 -17.43 15.85
CA LEU A 9 -1.27 -16.43 14.93
C LEU A 9 -0.16 -15.64 14.24
N ALA A 10 0.89 -15.26 14.96
CA ALA A 10 2.06 -14.59 14.40
C ALA A 10 2.79 -15.48 13.39
N PHE A 11 2.96 -16.77 13.69
CA PHE A 11 3.62 -17.72 12.79
C PHE A 11 2.79 -17.99 11.54
N ALA A 12 1.47 -18.15 11.67
CA ALA A 12 0.56 -18.30 10.52
C ALA A 12 0.53 -17.04 9.64
N TYR A 13 0.56 -15.85 10.25
CA TYR A 13 0.65 -14.58 9.54
C TYR A 13 1.97 -14.42 8.78
N LEU A 14 3.10 -14.77 9.41
CA LEU A 14 4.42 -14.74 8.77
C LEU A 14 4.53 -15.74 7.62
N LEU A 15 3.95 -16.93 7.77
CA LEU A 15 3.96 -17.96 6.74
C LEU A 15 3.05 -17.59 5.56
N GLY A 16 1.92 -16.91 5.83
CA GLY A 16 1.06 -16.33 4.80
C GLY A 16 1.74 -15.21 4.00
N LEU A 17 2.49 -14.33 4.66
CA LEU A 17 3.29 -13.29 4.00
C LEU A 17 4.42 -13.86 3.14
N LEU A 18 5.05 -14.95 3.58
CA LEU A 18 6.14 -15.61 2.85
C LEU A 18 5.69 -16.26 1.54
N VAL A 19 4.48 -16.82 1.50
CA VAL A 19 3.99 -17.56 0.32
C VAL A 19 3.26 -16.65 -0.67
N GLY A 20 2.77 -15.47 -0.23
CA GLY A 20 2.15 -14.46 -1.11
C GLY A 20 3.08 -13.87 -2.19
N VAL A 21 4.38 -14.15 -2.10
CA VAL A 21 5.42 -13.68 -3.05
C VAL A 21 5.57 -14.62 -4.27
N ILE A 22 4.96 -15.82 -4.26
CA ILE A 22 5.11 -16.82 -5.33
C ILE A 22 3.82 -16.91 -6.18
N PRO A 23 3.87 -16.75 -7.51
CA PRO A 23 2.71 -16.92 -8.38
C PRO A 23 2.11 -18.34 -8.24
N GLY A 24 0.85 -18.44 -7.84
CA GLY A 24 0.15 -19.73 -7.62
C GLY A 24 0.21 -20.29 -6.19
N GLY A 25 0.94 -19.66 -5.26
CA GLY A 25 1.05 -20.10 -3.86
C GLY A 25 -0.29 -20.15 -3.10
N ASN A 26 -1.26 -19.33 -3.51
CA ASN A 26 -2.59 -19.26 -2.88
C ASN A 26 -3.38 -20.57 -3.01
N TYR A 27 -3.25 -21.27 -4.14
CA TYR A 27 -3.92 -22.57 -4.36
C TYR A 27 -3.17 -23.72 -3.68
N ALA A 28 -1.84 -23.62 -3.58
CA ALA A 28 -1.01 -24.59 -2.88
C ALA A 28 -1.30 -24.60 -1.37
N ILE A 29 -1.52 -23.43 -0.75
CA ILE A 29 -1.89 -23.34 0.68
C ILE A 29 -3.29 -23.88 0.94
N LEU A 30 -4.26 -23.56 0.08
CA LEU A 30 -5.62 -24.12 0.19
C LEU A 30 -5.59 -25.65 0.02
N GLY A 31 -4.82 -26.16 -0.95
CA GLY A 31 -4.62 -27.59 -1.15
C GLY A 31 -3.96 -28.28 0.05
N LEU A 32 -2.86 -27.72 0.57
CA LEU A 32 -2.19 -28.24 1.76
C LEU A 32 -3.10 -28.22 3.00
N GLY A 33 -3.88 -27.16 3.17
CA GLY A 33 -4.85 -27.02 4.26
C GLY A 33 -5.95 -28.09 4.21
N ILE A 34 -6.49 -28.36 3.02
CA ILE A 34 -7.51 -29.41 2.82
C ILE A 34 -6.91 -30.80 3.04
N ILE A 35 -5.71 -31.08 2.53
CA ILE A 35 -5.02 -32.37 2.70
C ILE A 35 -4.72 -32.62 4.19
N LEU A 36 -4.21 -31.63 4.92
CA LEU A 36 -3.97 -31.74 6.37
C LEU A 36 -5.27 -31.93 7.16
N ALA A 37 -6.35 -31.24 6.80
CA ALA A 37 -7.65 -31.41 7.44
C ALA A 37 -8.22 -32.83 7.22
N ILE A 38 -8.13 -33.36 5.99
CA ILE A 38 -8.56 -34.73 5.68
C ILE A 38 -7.67 -35.76 6.38
N ALA A 39 -6.35 -35.58 6.34
CA ALA A 39 -5.41 -36.50 6.99
C ALA A 39 -5.63 -36.56 8.51
N THR A 40 -5.86 -35.41 9.15
CA THR A 40 -6.14 -35.36 10.60
C THR A 40 -7.52 -35.93 10.94
N ALA A 41 -8.55 -35.69 10.12
CA ALA A 41 -9.87 -36.31 10.31
C ALA A 41 -9.82 -37.84 10.15
N LEU A 42 -9.11 -38.35 9.14
CA LEU A 42 -8.90 -39.79 8.93
C LEU A 42 -8.09 -40.42 10.05
N GLN A 43 -7.02 -39.75 10.51
CA GLN A 43 -6.22 -40.21 11.64
C GLN A 43 -7.03 -40.22 12.94
N GLN A 44 -7.93 -39.26 13.13
CA GLN A 44 -8.82 -39.20 14.28
C GLN A 44 -9.87 -40.32 14.25
N LEU A 45 -10.47 -40.62 13.09
CA LEU A 45 -11.36 -41.77 12.91
C LEU A 45 -10.64 -43.12 13.12
N TYR A 46 -9.40 -43.23 12.62
CA TYR A 46 -8.56 -44.42 12.83
C TYR A 46 -8.25 -44.62 14.33
N GLN A 47 -7.83 -43.58 15.03
CA GLN A 47 -7.59 -43.58 16.49
C GLN A 47 -8.87 -43.90 17.27
N GLN A 48 -10.03 -43.40 16.84
CA GLN A 48 -11.32 -43.67 17.48
C GLN A 48 -11.75 -45.14 17.32
N LYS A 49 -11.53 -45.74 16.13
CA LYS A 49 -11.74 -47.19 15.93
C LYS A 49 -10.78 -48.03 16.77
N GLN A 50 -9.50 -47.66 16.82
CA GLN A 50 -8.48 -48.37 17.59
C GLN A 50 -8.75 -48.30 19.10
N SER A 51 -9.19 -47.15 19.61
CA SER A 51 -9.58 -46.98 21.02
C SER A 51 -10.86 -47.72 21.39
N ARG A 52 -11.83 -47.87 20.47
CA ARG A 52 -13.02 -48.70 20.67
C ARG A 52 -12.65 -50.18 20.78
N GLN A 53 -11.78 -50.67 19.89
CA GLN A 53 -11.26 -52.04 19.95
C GLN A 53 -10.40 -52.27 21.20
N ALA A 54 -9.58 -51.30 21.59
CA ALA A 54 -8.78 -51.35 22.82
C ALA A 54 -9.66 -51.37 24.07
N ARG A 55 -10.75 -50.58 24.11
CA ARG A 55 -11.74 -50.63 25.20
C ARG A 55 -12.45 -51.97 25.27
N ILE A 56 -12.88 -52.53 24.13
CA ILE A 56 -13.52 -53.86 24.10
C ILE A 56 -12.54 -54.93 24.58
N LYS A 57 -11.30 -54.94 24.09
CA LYS A 57 -10.24 -55.85 24.56
C LYS A 57 -9.90 -55.63 26.03
N GLN A 58 -9.87 -54.40 26.53
CA GLN A 58 -9.63 -54.09 27.94
C GLN A 58 -10.78 -54.56 28.83
N PHE A 59 -12.04 -54.44 28.41
CA PHE A 59 -13.16 -55.00 29.17
C PHE A 59 -13.11 -56.54 29.24
N THR A 60 -12.71 -57.23 28.16
CA THR A 60 -12.48 -58.68 28.20
C THR A 60 -11.28 -59.05 29.06
N HIS A 61 -10.17 -58.30 28.95
CA HIS A 61 -8.92 -58.56 29.66
C HIS A 61 -9.00 -58.21 31.15
N GLN A 62 -9.74 -57.15 31.53
CA GLN A 62 -9.97 -56.73 32.92
C GLN A 62 -10.89 -57.68 33.68
N LYS A 63 -11.78 -58.39 32.97
CA LYS A 63 -12.54 -59.52 33.52
C LYS A 63 -11.64 -60.73 33.80
N GLN A 64 -10.52 -60.85 33.09
CA GLN A 64 -9.53 -61.91 33.25
C GLN A 64 -8.48 -61.55 34.34
N THR A 65 -7.96 -60.32 34.36
CA THR A 65 -6.90 -59.86 35.29
C THR A 65 -7.37 -59.47 36.69
N ARG A 66 -8.67 -59.59 37.04
CA ARG A 66 -9.13 -59.55 38.44
C ARG A 66 -8.89 -60.87 39.18
N LYS A 67 -8.58 -61.96 38.45
CA LYS A 67 -8.22 -63.27 39.02
C LYS A 67 -6.71 -63.45 39.22
N ASP A 68 -5.89 -62.81 38.39
CA ASP A 68 -4.44 -62.93 38.43
C ASP A 68 -3.86 -61.70 39.12
N ALA A 69 -3.85 -61.78 40.44
CA ALA A 69 -3.21 -60.83 41.31
C ALA A 69 -1.69 -60.77 41.06
N LEU A 70 -1.06 -59.74 41.62
CA LEU A 70 0.38 -59.61 41.80
C LEU A 70 1.22 -59.39 40.53
N THR A 71 2.34 -58.72 40.75
CA THR A 71 3.52 -58.52 39.88
C THR A 71 3.44 -57.36 38.87
N ASP A 72 3.90 -56.21 39.38
CA ASP A 72 4.30 -55.01 38.66
C ASP A 72 5.31 -55.30 37.55
N PRO A 73 5.08 -54.76 36.34
CA PRO A 73 6.11 -53.93 35.74
C PRO A 73 5.51 -52.78 34.91
N ILE A 74 5.06 -51.68 35.54
CA ILE A 74 4.61 -50.47 34.81
C ILE A 74 5.15 -49.19 35.46
N GLU A 75 6.36 -49.20 36.01
CA GLU A 75 6.95 -47.97 36.58
C GLU A 75 7.63 -47.06 35.52
N PHE A 76 7.90 -47.58 34.31
CA PHE A 76 8.61 -46.81 33.27
C PHE A 76 7.68 -46.08 32.27
N ALA A 77 6.42 -46.50 32.13
CA ALA A 77 5.45 -45.83 31.24
C ALA A 77 4.74 -44.62 31.89
N ALA A 78 4.91 -44.43 33.20
CA ALA A 78 4.26 -43.37 33.98
C ALA A 78 4.99 -42.01 33.94
N LYS A 79 6.21 -41.95 33.39
CA LYS A 79 7.08 -40.76 33.46
C LYS A 79 7.23 -39.93 32.17
N VAL A 80 6.52 -40.28 31.09
CA VAL A 80 6.47 -39.40 29.91
C VAL A 80 5.35 -38.37 30.14
N PRO A 81 5.65 -37.08 30.34
CA PRO A 81 4.60 -36.06 30.44
C PRO A 81 3.83 -36.07 29.11
N LYS A 82 2.58 -36.54 29.15
CA LYS A 82 1.67 -36.41 28.02
C LYS A 82 1.44 -34.92 27.80
N ILE A 83 2.10 -34.36 26.79
CA ILE A 83 1.84 -33.00 26.33
C ILE A 83 0.37 -32.95 25.91
N THR A 84 -0.47 -32.42 26.79
CA THR A 84 -1.88 -32.21 26.53
C THR A 84 -1.98 -31.10 25.50
N ARG A 85 -2.16 -31.48 24.23
CA ARG A 85 -2.50 -30.50 23.19
C ARG A 85 -3.79 -29.81 23.62
N PRO A 86 -3.82 -28.48 23.78
CA PRO A 86 -5.02 -27.78 24.19
C PRO A 86 -6.12 -28.06 23.17
N LYS A 87 -7.25 -28.57 23.64
CA LYS A 87 -8.44 -28.76 22.80
C LYS A 87 -9.08 -27.39 22.60
N PHE A 88 -8.75 -26.72 21.50
CA PHE A 88 -9.42 -25.48 21.13
C PHE A 88 -10.90 -25.77 20.81
N PRO A 89 -11.84 -24.96 21.30
CA PRO A 89 -13.25 -25.11 20.96
C PRO A 89 -13.46 -24.84 19.47
N PHE A 90 -14.44 -25.52 18.85
CA PHE A 90 -14.75 -25.39 17.42
C PHE A 90 -14.98 -23.93 16.96
N TRP A 91 -15.56 -23.09 17.82
CA TRP A 91 -15.75 -21.66 17.55
C TRP A 91 -14.45 -20.89 17.26
N VAL A 92 -13.31 -21.30 17.82
CA VAL A 92 -12.01 -20.67 17.53
C VAL A 92 -11.57 -20.98 16.09
N TRP A 93 -11.80 -22.20 15.62
CA TRP A 93 -11.53 -22.58 14.23
C TRP A 93 -12.48 -21.87 13.25
N LEU A 94 -13.74 -21.71 13.65
CA LEU A 94 -14.73 -20.95 12.87
C LEU A 94 -14.31 -19.47 12.75
N LEU A 95 -13.92 -18.83 13.86
CA LEU A 95 -13.42 -17.45 13.84
C LEU A 95 -12.14 -17.29 13.03
N ALA A 96 -11.20 -18.24 13.13
CA ALA A 96 -9.98 -18.25 12.33
C ALA A 96 -10.31 -18.37 10.83
N GLY A 97 -11.26 -19.23 10.46
CA GLY A 97 -11.74 -19.38 9.09
C GLY A 97 -12.39 -18.11 8.54
N ILE A 98 -13.27 -17.46 9.32
CA ILE A 98 -13.87 -16.17 8.95
C ILE A 98 -12.79 -15.11 8.76
N THR A 99 -11.83 -15.03 9.69
CA THR A 99 -10.74 -14.05 9.62
C THR A 99 -9.89 -14.27 8.38
N ALA A 100 -9.54 -15.51 8.06
CA ALA A 100 -8.78 -15.85 6.85
C ALA A 100 -9.56 -15.53 5.56
N PHE A 101 -10.86 -15.80 5.53
CA PHE A 101 -11.73 -15.44 4.42
C PHE A 101 -11.79 -13.92 4.21
N LEU A 102 -12.05 -13.16 5.28
CA LEU A 102 -12.06 -11.69 5.24
C LEU A 102 -10.71 -11.13 4.83
N ALA A 103 -9.60 -11.71 5.31
CA ALA A 103 -8.26 -11.31 4.91
C ALA A 103 -8.00 -11.57 3.41
N SER A 104 -8.47 -12.69 2.86
CA SER A 104 -8.36 -13.00 1.42
C SER A 104 -9.14 -11.99 0.56
N VAL A 105 -10.39 -11.70 0.94
CA VAL A 105 -11.22 -10.69 0.26
C VAL A 105 -10.58 -9.30 0.39
N TYR A 106 -10.08 -8.96 1.58
CA TYR A 106 -9.39 -7.69 1.83
C TYR A 106 -8.15 -7.53 0.94
N LEU A 107 -7.33 -8.57 0.80
CA LEU A 107 -6.17 -8.55 -0.08
C LEU A 107 -6.57 -8.32 -1.54
N GLN A 108 -7.65 -8.96 -2.00
CA GLN A 108 -8.11 -8.75 -3.36
C GLN A 108 -8.64 -7.32 -3.58
N ILE A 109 -9.36 -6.75 -2.61
CA ILE A 109 -9.80 -5.34 -2.65
C ILE A 109 -8.61 -4.37 -2.59
N ARG A 110 -7.55 -4.72 -1.86
CA ARG A 110 -6.36 -3.87 -1.71
C ARG A 110 -5.31 -4.03 -2.79
N THR A 111 -5.39 -5.07 -3.63
CA THR A 111 -4.48 -5.21 -4.77
C THR A 111 -4.95 -4.31 -5.91
N PRO A 112 -4.18 -3.26 -6.24
CA PRO A 112 -4.56 -2.34 -7.31
C PRO A 112 -4.51 -3.08 -8.65
N GLN A 113 -5.62 -3.05 -9.38
CA GLN A 113 -5.74 -3.62 -10.73
C GLN A 113 -6.15 -2.52 -11.70
N PRO A 114 -5.60 -2.49 -12.93
CA PRO A 114 -5.98 -1.51 -13.93
C PRO A 114 -7.44 -1.71 -14.35
N ALA A 115 -8.15 -0.61 -14.59
CA ALA A 115 -9.49 -0.64 -15.16
C ALA A 115 -9.48 -1.19 -16.59
N ALA A 116 -10.64 -1.63 -17.09
CA ALA A 116 -10.77 -2.16 -18.45
C ALA A 116 -10.44 -1.11 -19.54
N ASN A 117 -10.72 0.15 -19.27
CA ASN A 117 -10.42 1.32 -20.12
C ASN A 117 -9.14 2.06 -19.68
N ASP A 118 -8.30 1.43 -18.86
CA ASP A 118 -7.06 2.03 -18.39
C ASP A 118 -6.05 2.25 -19.52
N ILE A 119 -5.34 3.37 -19.51
CA ILE A 119 -4.28 3.68 -20.49
C ILE A 119 -3.19 2.59 -20.59
N SER A 120 -2.95 1.83 -19.51
CA SER A 120 -2.01 0.70 -19.49
C SER A 120 -2.35 -0.41 -20.49
N GLN A 121 -3.63 -0.57 -20.83
CA GLN A 121 -4.08 -1.56 -21.80
C GLN A 121 -3.58 -1.26 -23.22
N LEU A 122 -3.23 0.01 -23.53
CA LEU A 122 -2.66 0.39 -24.83
C LEU A 122 -1.29 -0.24 -25.06
N ILE A 123 -0.45 -0.33 -24.03
CA ILE A 123 0.90 -0.91 -24.14
C ILE A 123 0.83 -2.41 -24.44
N ILE A 124 -0.13 -3.10 -23.83
CA ILE A 124 -0.34 -4.55 -23.99
C ILE A 124 -0.77 -4.84 -25.44
N ASN A 125 -1.69 -4.05 -25.97
CA ASN A 125 -2.22 -4.23 -27.32
C ASN A 125 -1.19 -3.92 -28.42
N SER A 126 -0.26 -2.97 -28.17
CA SER A 126 0.79 -2.59 -29.13
C SER A 126 2.06 -3.47 -29.04
N GLY A 127 1.92 -4.73 -28.57
CA GLY A 127 2.97 -5.75 -28.64
C GLY A 127 4.12 -5.57 -27.65
N ASN A 128 3.91 -4.92 -26.49
CA ASN A 128 4.93 -4.61 -25.49
C ASN A 128 6.09 -3.75 -26.01
N SER A 129 5.86 -2.94 -27.05
CA SER A 129 6.81 -1.91 -27.46
C SER A 129 7.14 -1.03 -26.25
N GLN A 130 8.41 -1.00 -25.85
CA GLN A 130 8.83 -0.44 -24.56
C GLN A 130 8.60 1.07 -24.43
N ASP A 131 8.29 1.76 -25.53
CA ASP A 131 7.98 3.19 -25.58
C ASP A 131 6.98 3.47 -26.73
N LEU A 132 5.69 3.63 -26.41
CA LEU A 132 4.66 4.00 -27.40
C LEU A 132 4.59 5.53 -27.51
N LEU A 133 4.81 6.10 -28.71
CA LEU A 133 4.72 7.54 -28.92
C LEU A 133 3.24 7.96 -29.04
N ILE A 134 2.76 8.71 -28.05
CA ILE A 134 1.36 9.14 -27.98
C ILE A 134 1.23 10.57 -27.50
N THR A 135 0.08 11.18 -27.80
CA THR A 135 -0.37 12.41 -27.15
C THR A 135 -1.47 12.08 -26.15
N VAL A 136 -1.23 12.40 -24.89
CA VAL A 136 -2.14 12.15 -23.77
C VAL A 136 -2.75 13.47 -23.34
N ARG A 137 -4.07 13.53 -23.19
CA ARG A 137 -4.79 14.70 -22.68
C ARG A 137 -5.47 14.34 -21.35
N GLY A 138 -5.34 15.24 -20.39
CA GLY A 138 -5.83 15.01 -19.03
C GLY A 138 -5.66 16.23 -18.12
N GLU A 139 -5.98 16.04 -16.85
CA GLU A 139 -5.86 17.05 -15.81
C GLU A 139 -4.69 16.74 -14.87
N VAL A 140 -3.91 17.78 -14.53
CA VAL A 140 -2.82 17.64 -13.57
C VAL A 140 -3.39 17.34 -12.19
N SER A 141 -3.12 16.16 -11.64
CA SER A 141 -3.64 15.75 -10.33
C SER A 141 -2.77 16.27 -9.18
N SER A 142 -1.47 16.47 -9.41
CA SER A 142 -0.52 16.87 -8.35
C SER A 142 0.38 18.03 -8.74
N ILE A 143 0.86 18.75 -7.72
CA ILE A 143 1.89 19.79 -7.89
C ILE A 143 3.18 19.14 -8.43
N PRO A 144 3.82 19.70 -9.47
CA PRO A 144 5.09 19.20 -9.97
C PRO A 144 6.21 19.26 -8.93
N ARG A 145 7.06 18.24 -8.95
CA ARG A 145 8.27 18.14 -8.12
C ARG A 145 9.47 17.79 -8.96
N LEU A 146 10.67 18.01 -8.44
CA LEU A 146 11.90 17.59 -9.06
C LEU A 146 12.17 16.11 -8.81
N THR A 147 12.65 15.43 -9.84
CA THR A 147 13.31 14.13 -9.74
C THR A 147 14.77 14.31 -9.34
N ARG A 148 15.45 13.23 -8.93
CA ARG A 148 16.91 13.22 -8.72
C ARG A 148 17.70 13.61 -9.98
N SER A 149 17.13 13.39 -11.16
CA SER A 149 17.71 13.75 -12.45
C SER A 149 17.40 15.19 -12.90
N GLY A 150 16.83 16.02 -12.02
CA GLY A 150 16.49 17.41 -12.33
C GLY A 150 15.33 17.57 -13.32
N ARG A 151 14.50 16.54 -13.48
CA ARG A 151 13.29 16.58 -14.32
C ARG A 151 12.07 16.92 -13.48
N GLY A 152 11.05 17.50 -14.10
CA GLY A 152 9.75 17.69 -13.45
C GLY A 152 8.95 16.38 -13.47
N GLN A 153 8.43 15.98 -12.31
CA GLN A 153 7.54 14.84 -12.15
C GLN A 153 6.20 15.27 -11.54
N PHE A 154 5.10 14.72 -12.05
CA PHE A 154 3.75 14.95 -11.52
C PHE A 154 2.81 13.82 -11.94
N TRP A 155 1.65 13.76 -11.30
CA TRP A 155 0.56 12.86 -11.66
C TRP A 155 -0.40 13.54 -12.62
N LEU A 156 -0.77 12.85 -13.70
CA LEU A 156 -1.77 13.28 -14.66
C LEU A 156 -2.93 12.28 -14.66
N GLU A 157 -4.14 12.77 -14.45
CA GLU A 157 -5.36 12.00 -14.63
C GLU A 157 -5.76 12.09 -16.09
N VAL A 158 -5.71 10.97 -16.80
CA VAL A 158 -5.89 10.92 -18.25
C VAL A 158 -7.34 10.67 -18.59
N ASN A 159 -7.84 11.44 -19.56
CA ASN A 159 -9.19 11.30 -20.08
C ASN A 159 -9.20 10.86 -21.56
N GLN A 160 -8.17 11.24 -22.33
CA GLN A 160 -8.12 10.98 -23.77
C GLN A 160 -6.69 10.72 -24.25
N VAL A 161 -6.57 9.86 -25.26
CA VAL A 161 -5.29 9.58 -25.93
C VAL A 161 -5.46 9.63 -27.43
N ASN A 162 -4.50 10.27 -28.09
CA ASN A 162 -4.30 10.24 -29.54
C ASN A 162 -3.01 9.47 -29.83
N GLU A 163 -3.14 8.33 -30.49
CA GLU A 163 -1.98 7.52 -30.89
C GLU A 163 -1.31 8.13 -32.13
N ILE A 164 0.02 8.27 -32.09
CA ILE A 164 0.83 8.74 -33.22
C ILE A 164 1.57 7.51 -33.77
N THR A 165 0.83 6.54 -34.31
CA THR A 165 1.46 5.34 -34.89
C THR A 165 2.06 5.67 -36.24
N ASN A 166 3.37 5.51 -36.32
CA ASN A 166 4.15 5.61 -37.55
C ASN A 166 4.07 4.26 -38.27
N ASN A 167 3.03 4.03 -39.08
CA ASN A 167 2.94 2.98 -40.11
C ASN A 167 1.61 3.11 -40.87
N ASN A 168 1.59 3.87 -41.98
CA ASN A 168 0.60 3.88 -43.07
C ASN A 168 -0.92 3.82 -42.78
N THR A 169 -1.37 4.02 -41.54
CA THR A 169 -2.78 4.21 -41.19
C THR A 169 -3.01 5.65 -40.74
N PRO A 170 -4.16 6.25 -41.08
CA PRO A 170 -4.41 7.66 -40.77
C PRO A 170 -4.38 7.90 -39.26
N ILE A 171 -3.62 8.93 -38.87
CA ILE A 171 -3.55 9.50 -37.53
C ILE A 171 -4.94 10.06 -37.19
N SER A 172 -5.82 9.27 -36.58
CA SER A 172 -7.05 9.77 -35.91
C SER A 172 -7.88 8.64 -35.33
N VAL A 173 -7.52 8.19 -34.12
CA VAL A 173 -8.53 7.64 -33.19
C VAL A 173 -8.25 8.28 -31.83
N SER A 174 -8.95 9.38 -31.55
CA SER A 174 -9.09 9.87 -30.18
C SER A 174 -9.84 8.79 -29.41
N LYS A 175 -9.14 8.11 -28.51
CA LYS A 175 -9.72 7.07 -27.67
C LYS A 175 -9.88 7.63 -26.27
N ASP A 176 -11.11 7.57 -25.77
CA ASP A 176 -11.37 7.86 -24.37
C ASP A 176 -10.77 6.74 -23.51
N VAL A 177 -9.91 7.14 -22.59
CA VAL A 177 -9.23 6.24 -21.66
C VAL A 177 -9.24 6.87 -20.28
N SER A 178 -9.17 6.05 -19.25
CA SER A 178 -8.99 6.53 -17.89
C SER A 178 -7.63 6.12 -17.35
N GLY A 179 -7.23 6.69 -16.22
CA GLY A 179 -6.12 6.19 -15.43
C GLY A 179 -5.20 7.30 -14.99
N LEU A 180 -4.52 7.04 -13.88
CA LEU A 180 -3.47 7.91 -13.37
C LEU A 180 -2.15 7.55 -14.05
N VAL A 181 -1.43 8.56 -14.51
CA VAL A 181 -0.13 8.38 -15.17
C VAL A 181 0.94 9.16 -14.44
N TYR A 182 2.07 8.50 -14.17
CA TYR A 182 3.27 9.15 -13.67
C TYR A 182 4.01 9.84 -14.83
N VAL A 183 4.01 11.18 -14.85
CA VAL A 183 4.61 11.95 -15.93
C VAL A 183 5.98 12.46 -15.53
N THR A 184 6.96 12.38 -16.44
CA THR A 184 8.27 13.01 -16.28
C THR A 184 8.66 13.85 -17.51
N VAL A 185 8.88 15.15 -17.31
CA VAL A 185 9.18 16.15 -18.35
C VAL A 185 10.43 16.97 -18.02
N PRO A 186 11.04 17.69 -18.98
CA PRO A 186 12.07 18.68 -18.67
C PRO A 186 11.53 19.74 -17.68
N LEU A 187 12.36 20.20 -16.73
CA LEU A 187 11.96 21.11 -15.65
C LEU A 187 11.20 22.34 -16.13
N LEU A 188 11.69 22.99 -17.19
CA LEU A 188 11.08 24.20 -17.75
C LEU A 188 9.64 23.98 -18.23
N LYS A 189 9.29 22.75 -18.65
CA LYS A 189 7.94 22.39 -19.07
C LYS A 189 7.00 22.09 -17.90
N ALA A 190 7.54 21.69 -16.75
CA ALA A 190 6.75 21.50 -15.53
C ALA A 190 6.52 22.78 -14.74
N THR A 191 7.25 23.85 -15.06
CA THR A 191 7.20 25.10 -14.30
C THR A 191 5.87 25.81 -14.57
N GLY A 192 5.17 26.19 -13.50
CA GLY A 192 3.88 26.90 -13.59
C GLY A 192 2.66 25.99 -13.59
N LEU A 193 2.82 24.68 -13.79
CA LEU A 193 1.71 23.74 -13.75
C LEU A 193 1.05 23.71 -12.37
N TYR A 194 -0.28 23.63 -12.36
CA TYR A 194 -1.08 23.56 -11.13
C TYR A 194 -2.10 22.42 -11.14
N PRO A 195 -2.52 21.91 -9.96
CA PRO A 195 -3.55 20.88 -9.89
C PRO A 195 -4.89 21.36 -10.49
N GLY A 196 -5.51 20.52 -11.32
CA GLY A 196 -6.73 20.80 -12.08
C GLY A 196 -6.48 21.49 -13.43
N GLU A 197 -5.23 21.70 -13.84
CA GLU A 197 -4.91 22.24 -15.17
C GLU A 197 -5.07 21.17 -16.25
N SER A 198 -5.86 21.47 -17.27
CA SER A 198 -6.02 20.63 -18.46
C SER A 198 -4.85 20.81 -19.40
N ILE A 199 -4.08 19.74 -19.61
CA ILE A 199 -2.90 19.75 -20.49
C ILE A 199 -2.92 18.58 -21.47
N ALA A 200 -2.23 18.78 -22.59
CA ALA A 200 -1.91 17.70 -23.52
C ALA A 200 -0.39 17.49 -23.58
N ILE A 201 0.05 16.24 -23.45
CA ILE A 201 1.45 15.86 -23.36
C ILE A 201 1.77 14.87 -24.47
N THR A 202 2.70 15.23 -25.34
CA THR A 202 3.24 14.31 -26.35
C THR A 202 4.54 13.70 -25.85
N GLY A 203 4.61 12.38 -25.86
CA GLY A 203 5.75 11.66 -25.32
C GLY A 203 5.69 10.15 -25.49
N SER A 204 6.61 9.46 -24.82
CA SER A 204 6.70 8.00 -24.83
C SER A 204 6.01 7.43 -23.60
N LEU A 205 4.92 6.69 -23.81
CA LEU A 205 4.25 5.93 -22.76
C LEU A 205 4.98 4.60 -22.58
N TYR A 206 5.31 4.27 -21.34
CA TYR A 206 6.07 3.07 -21.00
C TYR A 206 5.47 2.35 -19.79
N LYS A 207 5.72 1.04 -19.73
CA LYS A 207 5.40 0.22 -18.56
C LYS A 207 6.58 0.29 -17.59
N PRO A 208 6.36 0.66 -16.30
CA PRO A 208 7.44 0.67 -15.32
C PRO A 208 8.03 -0.74 -15.19
N GLN A 209 9.36 -0.80 -15.10
CA GLN A 209 10.08 -2.06 -14.98
C GLN A 209 10.17 -2.50 -13.51
N PRO A 210 10.19 -3.82 -13.25
CA PRO A 210 10.47 -4.35 -11.91
C PRO A 210 11.89 -3.97 -11.47
N PRO A 211 12.20 -4.07 -10.16
CA PRO A 211 13.52 -3.72 -9.64
C PRO A 211 14.61 -4.58 -10.30
N SER A 212 15.63 -3.93 -10.85
CA SER A 212 16.75 -4.63 -11.52
C SER A 212 17.67 -5.36 -10.54
N ASN A 213 17.70 -4.95 -9.28
CA ASN A 213 18.54 -5.51 -8.23
C ASN A 213 17.67 -6.01 -7.07
N PRO A 214 17.97 -7.18 -6.47
CA PRO A 214 17.30 -7.65 -5.26
C PRO A 214 17.36 -6.61 -4.13
N GLY A 215 16.23 -6.35 -3.47
CA GLY A 215 16.12 -5.33 -2.41
C GLY A 215 16.15 -3.87 -2.90
N GLY A 216 16.23 -3.64 -4.21
CA GLY A 216 16.13 -2.31 -4.81
C GLY A 216 14.71 -1.73 -4.72
N PHE A 217 14.60 -0.43 -5.00
CA PHE A 217 13.30 0.24 -5.06
C PHE A 217 12.46 -0.31 -6.21
N ASP A 218 11.29 -0.87 -5.86
CA ASP A 218 10.32 -1.38 -6.83
C ASP A 218 9.41 -0.24 -7.30
N PHE A 219 9.80 0.40 -8.40
CA PHE A 219 9.05 1.50 -8.97
C PHE A 219 7.70 1.05 -9.55
N GLN A 220 7.63 -0.15 -10.12
CA GLN A 220 6.37 -0.70 -10.65
C GLN A 220 5.33 -0.89 -9.53
N ASN A 221 5.72 -1.51 -8.42
CA ASN A 221 4.85 -1.69 -7.26
C ASN A 221 4.50 -0.35 -6.60
N TYR A 222 5.45 0.58 -6.50
CA TYR A 222 5.18 1.92 -6.02
C TYR A 222 4.08 2.62 -6.83
N LEU A 223 4.19 2.63 -8.17
CA LEU A 223 3.18 3.24 -9.03
C LEU A 223 1.82 2.53 -8.89
N ALA A 224 1.82 1.19 -8.86
CA ALA A 224 0.58 0.42 -8.71
C ALA A 224 -0.13 0.77 -7.39
N GLN A 225 0.59 0.92 -6.28
CA GLN A 225 0.03 1.37 -4.99
C GLN A 225 -0.55 2.78 -5.03
N GLN A 226 -0.10 3.64 -5.97
CA GLN A 226 -0.68 4.95 -6.22
C GLN A 226 -1.86 4.90 -7.22
N GLY A 227 -2.23 3.72 -7.72
CA GLY A 227 -3.28 3.55 -8.74
C GLY A 227 -2.82 3.86 -10.17
N SER A 228 -1.52 3.95 -10.40
CA SER A 228 -0.92 4.20 -11.72
C SER A 228 -0.20 2.96 -12.22
N PHE A 229 -0.48 2.53 -13.45
CA PHE A 229 0.14 1.32 -14.02
C PHE A 229 1.12 1.63 -15.16
N THR A 230 1.27 2.90 -15.51
CA THR A 230 2.15 3.39 -16.59
C THR A 230 2.91 4.63 -16.18
N GLY A 231 4.00 4.91 -16.90
CA GLY A 231 4.67 6.19 -16.88
C GLY A 231 4.69 6.83 -18.26
N LEU A 232 4.78 8.16 -18.30
CA LEU A 232 4.88 8.94 -19.54
C LEU A 232 6.13 9.82 -19.50
N ARG A 233 7.04 9.60 -20.45
CA ARG A 233 8.19 10.48 -20.68
C ARG A 233 7.79 11.55 -21.69
N GLY A 234 7.27 12.67 -21.18
CA GLY A 234 6.82 13.78 -22.00
C GLY A 234 7.98 14.58 -22.60
N ARG A 235 7.79 15.01 -23.86
CA ARG A 235 8.71 15.87 -24.61
C ARG A 235 8.12 17.26 -24.82
N TYR A 236 6.84 17.31 -25.17
CA TYR A 236 6.09 18.53 -25.42
C TYR A 236 4.85 18.57 -24.53
N ILE A 237 4.54 19.74 -24.00
CA ILE A 237 3.30 20.02 -23.28
C ILE A 237 2.64 21.19 -23.99
N SER A 238 1.35 21.04 -24.29
CA SER A 238 0.47 22.11 -24.73
C SER A 238 -0.50 22.43 -23.60
N HIS A 239 -0.57 23.71 -23.24
CA HIS A 239 -1.43 24.25 -22.21
C HIS A 239 -2.57 25.02 -22.87
N ASP A 240 -3.74 25.05 -22.22
CA ASP A 240 -4.79 25.99 -22.57
C ASP A 240 -4.62 27.26 -21.71
N ASP A 241 -3.80 28.19 -22.18
CA ASP A 241 -3.50 29.45 -21.46
C ASP A 241 -4.67 30.45 -21.50
N SER A 242 -5.84 30.06 -22.03
CA SER A 242 -6.97 30.98 -22.23
C SER A 242 -7.68 31.39 -20.94
N GLN A 243 -7.50 30.65 -19.84
CA GLN A 243 -8.19 30.91 -18.57
C GLN A 243 -7.21 31.09 -17.41
N PRO A 244 -7.41 32.10 -16.53
CA PRO A 244 -6.58 32.24 -15.35
C PRO A 244 -6.77 31.04 -14.41
N PRO A 245 -5.73 30.63 -13.66
CA PRO A 245 -5.82 29.49 -12.77
C PRO A 245 -6.95 29.69 -11.75
N PRO A 246 -7.83 28.70 -11.52
CA PRO A 246 -8.89 28.80 -10.53
C PRO A 246 -8.32 29.00 -9.12
N TRP A 247 -9.17 29.43 -8.18
CA TRP A 247 -8.77 29.47 -6.78
C TRP A 247 -8.63 28.05 -6.23
N GLY A 248 -7.59 27.79 -5.46
CA GLY A 248 -7.37 26.52 -4.79
C GLY A 248 -6.41 26.66 -3.61
N LEU A 249 -6.47 25.72 -2.67
CA LEU A 249 -5.61 25.70 -1.48
C LEU A 249 -4.12 25.62 -1.84
N TRP A 250 -3.78 25.11 -3.02
CA TRP A 250 -2.43 25.14 -3.57
C TRP A 250 -1.87 26.57 -3.73
N LYS A 251 -2.71 27.60 -3.96
CA LYS A 251 -2.26 28.99 -4.02
C LYS A 251 -1.83 29.50 -2.65
N ILE A 252 -2.56 29.12 -1.59
CA ILE A 252 -2.20 29.45 -0.21
C ILE A 252 -0.89 28.77 0.15
N ARG A 253 -0.77 27.48 -0.17
CA ARG A 253 0.48 26.70 -0.02
C ARG A 253 1.65 27.39 -0.71
N GLN A 254 1.51 27.74 -1.99
CA GLN A 254 2.55 28.47 -2.74
C GLN A 254 2.89 29.82 -2.11
N ARG A 255 1.90 30.56 -1.60
CA ARG A 255 2.13 31.83 -0.93
C ARG A 255 2.96 31.66 0.35
N ILE A 256 2.63 30.65 1.18
CA ILE A 256 3.40 30.33 2.40
C ILE A 256 4.84 29.97 2.02
N THR A 257 5.02 29.05 1.06
CA THR A 257 6.34 28.61 0.62
C THR A 257 7.17 29.77 0.05
N ARG A 258 6.56 30.63 -0.77
CA ARG A 258 7.24 31.81 -1.33
C ARG A 258 7.63 32.82 -0.25
N ALA A 259 6.75 33.10 0.71
CA ALA A 259 7.05 34.02 1.80
C ALA A 259 8.23 33.52 2.67
N GLN A 260 8.25 32.22 2.97
CA GLN A 260 9.35 31.63 3.74
C GLN A 260 10.66 31.57 2.94
N ALA A 261 10.60 31.27 1.63
CA ALA A 261 11.76 31.33 0.74
C ALA A 261 12.30 32.76 0.58
N GLN A 262 11.43 33.77 0.53
CA GLN A 262 11.86 35.18 0.49
C GLN A 262 12.53 35.61 1.80
N LEU A 263 12.04 35.15 2.94
CA LEU A 263 12.57 35.51 4.26
C LEU A 263 13.90 34.82 4.59
N LEU A 264 14.02 33.52 4.27
CA LEU A 264 15.15 32.68 4.70
C LEU A 264 16.08 32.24 3.56
N GLY A 265 15.73 32.54 2.30
CA GLY A 265 16.44 32.05 1.12
C GLY A 265 16.15 30.58 0.80
N VAL A 266 16.79 30.07 -0.26
CA VAL A 266 16.75 28.66 -0.66
C VAL A 266 18.08 28.00 -0.30
N PRO A 267 18.11 26.81 0.33
CA PRO A 267 16.97 25.92 0.60
C PRO A 267 16.29 26.13 1.97
N ASN A 268 16.77 27.01 2.84
CA ASN A 268 16.29 27.14 4.23
C ASN A 268 14.80 27.43 4.36
N GLY A 269 14.25 28.34 3.53
CA GLY A 269 12.83 28.62 3.49
C GLY A 269 12.02 27.41 3.02
N SER A 270 12.48 26.73 1.96
CA SER A 270 11.84 25.49 1.47
C SER A 270 11.89 24.36 2.51
N LEU A 271 12.97 24.28 3.28
CA LEU A 271 13.12 23.33 4.38
C LEU A 271 12.12 23.63 5.50
N LEU A 272 12.01 24.88 5.93
CA LEU A 272 11.00 25.30 6.92
C LEU A 272 9.59 24.99 6.42
N SER A 273 9.29 25.30 5.15
CA SER A 273 8.00 24.98 4.55
C SER A 273 7.73 23.47 4.57
N ALA A 274 8.73 22.65 4.27
CA ALA A 274 8.60 21.19 4.31
C ALA A 274 8.43 20.64 5.73
N MET A 275 9.01 21.28 6.75
CA MET A 275 8.82 20.90 8.15
C MET A 275 7.42 21.25 8.66
N VAL A 276 6.84 22.37 8.19
CA VAL A 276 5.52 22.86 8.61
C VAL A 276 4.37 22.22 7.83
N LEU A 277 4.49 22.14 6.50
CA LEU A 277 3.44 21.64 5.59
C LEU A 277 3.66 20.18 5.19
N GLY A 278 4.80 19.60 5.55
CA GLY A 278 5.23 18.28 5.08
C GLY A 278 5.91 18.33 3.71
N ARG A 279 6.78 17.36 3.46
CA ARG A 279 7.58 17.21 2.24
C ARG A 279 6.77 17.00 0.97
N LEU A 280 5.52 16.54 1.07
CA LEU A 280 4.65 16.41 -0.10
C LEU A 280 4.15 17.79 -0.58
N ALA A 281 4.10 18.77 0.31
CA ALA A 281 3.64 20.12 -0.03
C ALA A 281 4.71 20.98 -0.70
N VAL A 282 6.01 20.61 -0.58
CA VAL A 282 7.13 21.46 -0.97
C VAL A 282 8.22 20.65 -1.64
N ASP A 283 8.80 21.20 -2.70
CA ASP A 283 9.93 20.59 -3.37
C ASP A 283 11.26 20.96 -2.69
N LEU A 284 11.76 20.05 -1.84
CA LEU A 284 13.05 20.14 -1.20
C LEU A 284 14.14 19.44 -2.03
N PRO A 285 15.36 19.99 -2.17
CA PRO A 285 16.49 19.30 -2.81
C PRO A 285 16.79 17.93 -2.17
N TYR A 286 17.23 16.95 -2.97
CA TYR A 286 17.42 15.56 -2.54
C TYR A 286 18.59 15.38 -1.58
N ASP A 287 19.66 16.14 -1.75
CA ASP A 287 20.80 16.22 -0.83
C ASP A 287 20.35 16.54 0.60
N ILE A 288 19.47 17.53 0.78
CA ILE A 288 18.92 17.88 2.10
C ILE A 288 18.04 16.75 2.63
N ARG A 289 17.21 16.14 1.78
CA ARG A 289 16.37 14.99 2.19
C ARG A 289 17.23 13.82 2.65
N ASP A 290 18.32 13.54 1.95
CA ASP A 290 19.21 12.42 2.22
C ASP A 290 19.94 12.63 3.56
N ILE A 291 20.34 13.87 3.89
CA ILE A 291 20.87 14.21 5.22
C ILE A 291 19.86 13.85 6.31
N PHE A 292 18.60 14.27 6.19
CA PHE A 292 17.55 13.94 7.17
C PHE A 292 17.32 12.43 7.29
N VAL A 293 17.39 11.68 6.19
CA VAL A 293 17.32 10.21 6.23
C VAL A 293 18.52 9.63 6.97
N GLN A 294 19.73 10.07 6.66
CA GLN A 294 20.98 9.58 7.26
C GLN A 294 21.03 9.81 8.77
N VAL A 295 20.56 10.97 9.25
CA VAL A 295 20.53 11.28 10.69
C VAL A 295 19.27 10.76 11.42
N GLY A 296 18.42 9.97 10.74
CA GLY A 296 17.20 9.39 11.35
C GLY A 296 16.03 10.38 11.54
N LEU A 297 16.10 11.56 10.92
CA LEU A 297 15.10 12.63 11.03
C LEU A 297 14.13 12.71 9.84
N ALA A 298 14.08 11.70 8.97
CA ALA A 298 13.15 11.66 7.84
C ALA A 298 11.67 11.88 8.24
N HIS A 299 11.30 11.46 9.45
CA HIS A 299 9.97 11.62 10.02
C HIS A 299 9.58 13.09 10.26
N ILE A 300 10.54 14.00 10.46
CA ILE A 300 10.29 15.45 10.59
C ILE A 300 9.80 16.03 9.26
N LEU A 301 10.33 15.53 8.14
CA LEU A 301 9.95 15.98 6.80
C LEU A 301 8.68 15.29 6.31
N ALA A 302 8.40 14.06 6.75
CA ALA A 302 7.11 13.43 6.48
C ALA A 302 6.01 14.23 7.20
N ALA A 303 4.81 14.31 6.60
CA ALA A 303 3.64 14.77 7.32
C ALA A 303 3.43 13.80 8.50
N SER A 304 3.77 14.24 9.71
CA SER A 304 3.79 13.43 10.91
C SER A 304 2.73 13.91 11.89
N GLY A 305 2.44 13.08 12.90
CA GLY A 305 1.57 13.48 13.99
C GLY A 305 2.07 14.73 14.73
N PHE A 306 3.37 15.04 14.67
CA PHE A 306 3.94 16.22 15.31
C PHE A 306 3.37 17.52 14.73
N GLN A 307 3.31 17.69 13.41
CA GLN A 307 2.78 18.93 12.81
C GLN A 307 1.31 19.13 13.21
N VAL A 308 0.54 18.04 13.19
CA VAL A 308 -0.88 18.04 13.58
C VAL A 308 -1.05 18.41 15.06
N SER A 309 -0.29 17.77 15.95
CA SER A 309 -0.32 18.04 17.39
C SER A 309 0.15 19.45 17.72
N PHE A 310 1.19 19.95 17.05
CA PHE A 310 1.70 21.30 17.24
C PHE A 310 0.66 22.35 16.85
N LEU A 311 0.07 22.21 15.66
CA LEU A 311 -0.96 23.13 15.16
C LEU A 311 -2.21 23.12 16.05
N LEU A 312 -2.70 21.93 16.41
CA LEU A 312 -3.81 21.79 17.36
C LEU A 312 -3.48 22.36 18.73
N GLY A 313 -2.27 22.12 19.25
CA GLY A 313 -1.82 22.62 20.53
C GLY A 313 -1.87 24.15 20.60
N ILE A 314 -1.38 24.83 19.56
CA ILE A 314 -1.44 26.29 19.44
C ILE A 314 -2.89 26.78 19.39
N ILE A 315 -3.72 26.20 18.53
CA ILE A 315 -5.12 26.64 18.39
C ILE A 315 -5.90 26.41 19.69
N LEU A 316 -5.72 25.27 20.35
CA LEU A 316 -6.41 24.97 21.61
C LEU A 316 -5.90 25.83 22.77
N ALA A 317 -4.63 26.23 22.77
CA ALA A 317 -4.07 27.16 23.76
C ALA A 317 -4.61 28.58 23.55
N ILE A 318 -4.65 29.08 22.32
CA ILE A 318 -5.21 30.41 22.00
C ILE A 318 -6.72 30.43 22.28
N THR A 319 -7.43 29.34 21.98
CA THR A 319 -8.88 29.25 22.14
C THR A 319 -9.33 28.80 23.53
N GLN A 320 -8.42 28.68 24.49
CA GLN A 320 -8.71 28.13 25.82
C GLN A 320 -9.84 28.85 26.58
N LYS A 321 -10.04 30.15 26.31
CA LYS A 321 -11.07 30.98 26.96
C LYS A 321 -12.47 30.81 26.35
N PHE A 322 -12.61 30.13 25.22
CA PHE A 322 -13.90 29.91 24.57
C PHE A 322 -14.58 28.62 25.07
N SER A 323 -15.88 28.48 24.76
CA SER A 323 -16.64 27.29 25.14
C SER A 323 -16.07 26.00 24.49
N PRO A 324 -16.27 24.82 25.11
CA PRO A 324 -15.75 23.55 24.57
C PRO A 324 -16.21 23.27 23.14
N LYS A 325 -17.45 23.66 22.78
CA LYS A 325 -18.01 23.50 21.42
C LYS A 325 -17.20 24.31 20.40
N VAL A 326 -16.91 25.58 20.70
CA VAL A 326 -16.13 26.46 19.81
C VAL A 326 -14.70 25.94 19.65
N ARG A 327 -14.07 25.50 20.74
CA ARG A 327 -12.72 24.91 20.71
C ARG A 327 -12.67 23.66 19.82
N PHE A 328 -13.66 22.78 19.94
CA PHE A 328 -13.76 21.60 19.10
C PHE A 328 -13.96 21.97 17.62
N SER A 329 -14.89 22.87 17.32
CA SER A 329 -15.14 23.32 15.94
C SER A 329 -13.91 23.98 15.31
N LEU A 330 -13.20 24.84 16.04
CA LEU A 330 -11.96 25.48 15.55
C LEU A 330 -10.82 24.47 15.37
N GLY A 331 -10.68 23.50 16.28
CA GLY A 331 -9.73 22.41 16.13
C GLY A 331 -10.02 21.57 14.88
N LEU A 332 -11.27 21.16 14.67
CA LEU A 332 -11.68 20.39 13.49
C LEU A 332 -11.47 21.18 12.20
N LEU A 333 -11.88 22.45 12.18
CA LEU A 333 -11.68 23.34 11.03
C LEU A 333 -10.18 23.48 10.69
N THR A 334 -9.34 23.62 11.71
CA THR A 334 -7.88 23.70 11.54
C THR A 334 -7.34 22.43 10.90
N LEU A 335 -7.80 21.25 11.32
CA LEU A 335 -7.40 19.97 10.72
C LEU A 335 -7.85 19.85 9.27
N LEU A 336 -9.06 20.27 8.95
CA LEU A 336 -9.57 20.24 7.57
C LEU A 336 -8.79 21.18 6.65
N ILE A 337 -8.46 22.40 7.13
CA ILE A 337 -7.62 23.35 6.40
C ILE A 337 -6.22 22.78 6.21
N TYR A 338 -5.63 22.21 7.26
CA TYR A 338 -4.31 21.59 7.19
C TYR A 338 -4.29 20.43 6.19
N LEU A 339 -5.29 19.55 6.23
CA LEU A 339 -5.42 18.43 5.28
C LEU A 339 -5.49 18.90 3.83
N GLY A 340 -6.23 19.97 3.53
CA GLY A 340 -6.26 20.53 2.17
C GLY A 340 -4.98 21.28 1.77
N LEU A 341 -4.18 21.72 2.74
CA LEU A 341 -2.88 22.38 2.52
C LEU A 341 -1.72 21.40 2.33
N THR A 342 -1.84 20.13 2.71
CA THR A 342 -0.80 19.10 2.57
C THR A 342 -1.06 18.18 1.39
#